data_AF-A0A920KK19-F1
#
_entry.id   AF-A0A920KK19-F1
#
_cell.length_a   1.000
_cell.length_b   1.000
_cell.length_c   1.000
_cell.angle_alpha   90.00
_cell.angle_beta   90.00
_cell.angle_gamma   90.00
#
_symmetry.space_group_name_H-M   'P 1'
#
loop_
_entity.id
_entity.type
_entity.pdbx_description
1 polymer ?
#
loop_
_entity_poly.entity_id
_entity_poly.type
_entity_poly.pdbx_seq_one_letter_code
_entity_poly.pdbx_strand_id
1 'polypeptide(L)'
;MDVSPKQVVSVAAALIPFLEHDDANRALMGSNMQRQAVPILKPEKPLVGTGIEKTVAIDSGASFTALRGGVVDYVDASRIIVNVNDDEVENENDTGVDIYPLTKYTRTNQNTCVNQRPLVQSGDVIERGDVIADGPATDLGELALGQNLLIAFMPWHGYNFEDSILVSERVVQEDKFTSIHIEELECVARDTKLGSEEITSDIPNVSEGLLNKLDESGIVYVGAEVKSGDILVGKVTPKGESQLTPEEKLLRAIFGEKASDVKDTSLKVPSGMDGTVIDVESLLEKV
;
A
#
# COMPACT_ATOMS: atom_id res chain seq x y z
N MET A 1 15.32 -42.26 -9.92
CA MET A 1 14.21 -42.28 -8.96
C MET A 1 13.94 -40.83 -8.61
N ASP A 2 12.72 -40.37 -8.82
CA ASP A 2 12.34 -38.99 -8.57
C ASP A 2 12.40 -38.67 -7.07
N VAL A 3 12.86 -37.46 -6.71
CA VAL A 3 13.11 -37.08 -5.31
C VAL A 3 11.81 -36.69 -4.60
N SER A 4 10.91 -36.02 -5.31
CA SER A 4 9.60 -35.61 -4.78
C SER A 4 8.56 -35.54 -5.90
N PRO A 5 7.29 -35.91 -5.66
CA PRO A 5 6.20 -35.70 -6.61
C PRO A 5 6.01 -34.24 -7.00
N LYS A 6 6.40 -33.31 -6.13
CA LYS A 6 6.30 -31.85 -6.35
C LYS A 6 7.40 -31.29 -7.26
N GLN A 7 8.43 -32.07 -7.61
CA GLN A 7 9.57 -31.59 -8.40
C GLN A 7 9.20 -31.24 -9.87
N VAL A 8 8.05 -31.70 -10.35
CA VAL A 8 7.60 -31.53 -11.74
C VAL A 8 6.84 -30.21 -11.95
N VAL A 9 6.34 -29.60 -10.87
CA VAL A 9 5.47 -28.42 -10.91
C VAL A 9 6.18 -27.18 -10.39
N SER A 10 5.76 -26.00 -10.87
CA SER A 10 6.26 -24.72 -10.35
C SER A 10 5.72 -24.44 -8.95
N VAL A 11 6.35 -23.51 -8.22
CA VAL A 11 5.91 -23.09 -6.88
C VAL A 11 4.44 -22.66 -6.87
N ALA A 12 4.00 -21.88 -7.87
CA ALA A 12 2.61 -21.44 -7.98
C ALA A 12 1.64 -22.60 -8.19
N ALA A 13 1.94 -23.52 -9.10
CA ALA A 13 1.10 -24.70 -9.31
C ALA A 13 1.08 -25.61 -8.07
N ALA A 14 2.19 -25.68 -7.35
CA ALA A 14 2.30 -26.51 -6.15
C ALA A 14 1.52 -25.96 -4.94
N LEU A 15 1.06 -24.71 -4.98
CA LEU A 15 0.13 -24.12 -4.00
C LEU A 15 -1.34 -24.49 -4.25
N ILE A 16 -1.68 -25.11 -5.39
CA ILE A 16 -3.05 -25.52 -5.71
C ILE A 16 -3.32 -26.88 -5.04
N PRO A 17 -4.23 -26.98 -4.05
CA PRO A 17 -4.64 -28.26 -3.52
C PRO A 17 -5.45 -29.04 -4.56
N PHE A 18 -5.34 -30.37 -4.55
CA PHE A 18 -6.06 -31.26 -5.47
C PHE A 18 -5.75 -31.02 -6.96
N LEU A 19 -4.54 -30.53 -7.27
CA LEU A 19 -4.08 -30.27 -8.64
C LEU A 19 -4.24 -31.48 -9.57
N GLU A 20 -4.11 -32.70 -9.04
CA GLU A 20 -4.29 -33.96 -9.76
C GLU A 20 -5.72 -34.19 -10.28
N HIS A 21 -6.69 -33.46 -9.75
CA HIS A 21 -8.10 -33.52 -10.14
C HIS A 21 -8.52 -32.41 -11.11
N ASP A 22 -7.62 -31.46 -11.40
CA ASP A 22 -7.88 -30.33 -12.28
C ASP A 22 -7.35 -30.58 -13.70
N ASP A 23 -8.08 -30.05 -14.70
CA ASP A 23 -7.56 -29.97 -16.06
C ASP A 23 -6.38 -28.98 -16.14
N ALA A 24 -5.41 -29.28 -16.99
CA ALA A 24 -4.17 -28.50 -17.12
C ALA A 24 -4.44 -27.02 -17.46
N ASN A 25 -5.48 -26.71 -18.25
CA ASN A 25 -5.80 -25.32 -18.59
C ASN A 25 -6.32 -24.54 -17.38
N ARG A 26 -7.12 -25.19 -16.52
CA ARG A 26 -7.62 -24.57 -15.28
C ARG A 26 -6.50 -24.39 -14.26
N ALA A 27 -5.61 -25.38 -14.13
CA ALA A 27 -4.42 -25.25 -13.30
C ALA A 27 -3.51 -24.07 -13.74
N LEU A 28 -3.34 -23.89 -15.05
CA LEU A 28 -2.59 -22.75 -15.61
C LEU A 28 -3.26 -21.41 -15.27
N MET A 29 -4.58 -21.32 -15.46
CA MET A 29 -5.34 -20.12 -15.11
C MET A 29 -5.26 -19.82 -13.61
N GLY A 30 -5.46 -20.82 -12.75
CA GLY A 30 -5.37 -20.69 -11.29
C GLY A 30 -4.00 -20.18 -10.85
N SER A 31 -2.93 -20.78 -11.37
CA SER A 31 -1.55 -20.36 -11.06
C SER A 31 -1.26 -18.91 -11.48
N ASN A 32 -1.86 -18.45 -12.59
CA ASN A 32 -1.70 -17.07 -13.06
C ASN A 32 -2.55 -16.08 -12.27
N MET A 33 -3.78 -16.45 -11.94
CA MET A 33 -4.70 -15.62 -11.13
C MET A 33 -4.17 -15.42 -9.72
N GLN A 34 -3.58 -16.45 -9.10
CA GLN A 34 -2.96 -16.33 -7.77
C GLN A 34 -1.89 -15.24 -7.70
N ARG A 35 -1.10 -15.05 -8.77
CA ARG A 35 -0.06 -14.01 -8.82
C ARG A 35 -0.61 -12.58 -8.89
N GLN A 36 -1.90 -12.43 -9.19
CA GLN A 36 -2.58 -11.15 -9.30
C GLN A 36 -3.41 -10.81 -8.06
N ALA A 37 -3.44 -11.72 -7.06
CA ALA A 37 -4.13 -11.47 -5.81
C ALA A 37 -3.50 -10.28 -5.08
N VAL A 38 -4.32 -9.28 -4.78
CA VAL A 38 -3.90 -8.09 -4.03
C VAL A 38 -3.95 -8.41 -2.53
N PRO A 39 -2.93 -8.06 -1.74
CA PRO A 39 -2.96 -8.21 -0.29
C PRO A 39 -4.15 -7.47 0.32
N ILE A 40 -4.92 -8.19 1.13
CA ILE A 40 -6.08 -7.66 1.85
C ILE A 40 -5.70 -7.17 3.25
N LEU A 41 -6.57 -6.38 3.86
CA LEU A 41 -6.39 -5.79 5.18
C LEU A 41 -6.18 -6.85 6.27
N LYS A 42 -6.90 -7.97 6.18
CA LYS A 42 -6.84 -9.07 7.15
C LYS A 42 -6.62 -10.37 6.38
N PRO A 43 -5.37 -10.74 6.05
CA PRO A 43 -5.10 -12.04 5.46
C PRO A 43 -5.55 -13.16 6.40
N GLU A 44 -6.02 -14.27 5.85
CA GLU A 44 -6.40 -15.46 6.59
C GLU A 44 -5.74 -16.66 5.94
N LYS A 45 -5.01 -17.46 6.71
CA LYS A 45 -4.37 -18.66 6.18
C LYS A 45 -5.38 -19.61 5.51
N PRO A 46 -5.00 -20.29 4.43
CA PRO A 46 -5.90 -21.22 3.75
C PRO A 46 -6.25 -22.39 4.66
N LEU A 47 -7.55 -22.68 4.82
CA LEU A 47 -7.99 -23.88 5.57
C LEU A 47 -7.59 -25.19 4.87
N VAL A 48 -7.40 -25.13 3.55
CA VAL A 48 -6.96 -26.24 2.72
C VAL A 48 -5.72 -25.78 1.94
N GLY A 49 -4.55 -26.25 2.36
CA GLY A 49 -3.26 -25.93 1.75
C GLY A 49 -2.46 -27.17 1.35
N THR A 50 -1.27 -26.97 0.79
CA THR A 50 -0.37 -28.04 0.31
C THR A 50 0.90 -28.21 1.15
N GLY A 51 1.11 -27.31 2.12
CA GLY A 51 2.30 -27.23 2.99
C GLY A 51 3.46 -26.45 2.39
N ILE A 52 3.29 -25.85 1.20
CA ILE A 52 4.31 -25.02 0.54
C ILE A 52 4.18 -23.55 0.95
N GLU A 53 3.03 -23.17 1.50
CA GLU A 53 2.68 -21.82 1.93
C GLU A 53 3.73 -21.23 2.87
N LYS A 54 4.18 -22.02 3.86
CA LYS A 54 5.23 -21.64 4.81
C LYS A 54 6.57 -21.39 4.12
N THR A 55 6.99 -22.29 3.24
CA THR A 55 8.25 -22.15 2.50
C THR A 55 8.22 -20.91 1.62
N VAL A 56 7.12 -20.66 0.92
CA VAL A 56 6.98 -19.47 0.07
C VAL A 56 7.00 -18.19 0.87
N ALA A 57 6.28 -18.13 2.00
CA ALA A 57 6.29 -16.96 2.88
C ALA A 57 7.70 -16.63 3.40
N ILE A 58 8.42 -17.64 3.89
CA ILE A 58 9.78 -17.48 4.42
C ILE A 58 10.78 -17.11 3.32
N ASP A 59 10.81 -17.86 2.22
CA ASP A 59 11.81 -17.67 1.15
C ASP A 59 11.57 -16.39 0.33
N SER A 60 10.34 -15.84 0.35
CA SER A 60 10.02 -14.58 -0.32
C SER A 60 10.66 -13.35 0.33
N GLY A 61 11.04 -13.44 1.61
CA GLY A 61 11.50 -12.30 2.40
C GLY A 61 10.41 -11.29 2.76
N ALA A 62 9.12 -11.61 2.50
CA ALA A 62 8.01 -10.75 2.90
C ALA A 62 7.81 -10.76 4.42
N SER A 63 7.94 -11.93 5.05
CA SER A 63 7.92 -12.10 6.50
C SER A 63 9.33 -11.99 7.09
N PHE A 64 9.45 -11.48 8.31
CA PHE A 64 10.72 -11.45 9.02
C PHE A 64 10.95 -12.75 9.77
N THR A 65 12.12 -13.35 9.57
CA THR A 65 12.60 -14.50 10.33
C THR A 65 13.70 -14.10 11.31
N ALA A 66 13.76 -14.77 12.44
CA ALA A 66 14.81 -14.62 13.43
C ALA A 66 16.13 -15.15 12.86
N LEU A 67 17.16 -14.30 12.82
CA LEU A 67 18.50 -14.71 12.39
C LEU A 67 19.16 -15.63 13.43
N ARG A 68 18.83 -15.40 14.70
CA ARG A 68 19.36 -16.09 15.87
C ARG A 68 18.26 -16.39 16.87
N GLY A 69 18.42 -17.47 17.62
CA GLY A 69 17.52 -17.84 18.72
C GLY A 69 17.72 -16.94 19.94
N GLY A 70 16.65 -16.73 20.71
CA GLY A 70 16.68 -15.83 21.84
C GLY A 70 15.34 -15.65 22.54
N VAL A 71 15.28 -14.65 23.42
CA VAL A 71 14.07 -14.21 24.11
C VAL A 71 13.71 -12.82 23.62
N VAL A 72 12.44 -12.64 23.23
CA VAL A 72 11.93 -11.35 22.79
C VAL A 72 11.85 -10.40 23.98
N ASP A 73 12.62 -9.31 23.96
CA ASP A 73 12.66 -8.31 25.03
C ASP A 73 11.52 -7.30 24.85
N TYR A 74 11.45 -6.72 23.66
CA TYR A 74 10.54 -5.63 23.35
C TYR A 74 9.88 -5.82 21.98
N VAL A 75 8.56 -5.65 21.94
CA VAL A 75 7.76 -5.68 20.71
C VAL A 75 6.99 -4.39 20.59
N ASP A 76 7.09 -3.75 19.42
CA ASP A 76 6.26 -2.65 18.99
C ASP A 76 5.81 -2.88 17.54
N ALA A 77 4.83 -2.11 17.08
CA ALA A 77 4.38 -2.11 15.71
C ALA A 77 5.49 -1.72 14.72
N SER A 78 6.54 -1.00 15.17
CA SER A 78 7.64 -0.50 14.34
C SER A 78 8.90 -1.35 14.37
N ARG A 79 9.16 -2.09 15.46
CA ARG A 79 10.39 -2.86 15.65
C ARG A 79 10.23 -3.97 16.68
N ILE A 80 11.03 -5.02 16.54
CA ILE A 80 11.16 -6.13 17.48
C ILE A 80 12.61 -6.17 17.98
N ILE A 81 12.80 -6.32 19.28
CA ILE A 81 14.13 -6.44 19.91
C ILE A 81 14.20 -7.82 20.56
N VAL A 82 15.23 -8.58 20.20
CA VAL A 82 15.49 -9.95 20.68
C VAL A 82 16.81 -9.97 21.42
N ASN A 83 16.79 -10.46 22.66
CA ASN A 83 18.00 -10.80 23.40
C ASN A 83 18.44 -12.20 22.98
N VAL A 84 19.60 -12.28 22.35
CA VAL A 84 20.14 -13.51 21.76
C VAL A 84 20.64 -14.44 22.85
N ASN A 85 20.49 -15.75 22.65
CA ASN A 85 21.04 -16.75 23.58
C ASN A 85 22.58 -16.71 23.57
N ASP A 86 23.20 -16.83 24.75
CA ASP A 86 24.67 -16.81 24.92
C ASP A 86 25.41 -17.80 23.98
N ASP A 87 24.77 -18.93 23.66
CA ASP A 87 25.31 -19.98 22.77
C ASP A 87 25.46 -19.53 21.30
N GLU A 88 24.71 -18.51 20.86
CA GLU A 88 24.73 -17.97 19.49
C GLU A 88 25.46 -16.62 19.39
N VAL A 89 26.11 -16.18 20.48
CA VAL A 89 26.94 -14.97 20.50
C VAL A 89 28.34 -15.32 19.99
N GLU A 90 28.63 -14.97 18.73
CA GLU A 90 29.87 -15.36 18.06
C GLU A 90 31.12 -14.56 18.52
N ASN A 91 30.96 -13.35 19.07
CA ASN A 91 32.08 -12.46 19.42
C ASN A 91 31.89 -11.77 20.80
N GLU A 92 32.98 -11.58 21.55
CA GLU A 92 32.98 -10.80 22.82
C GLU A 92 32.58 -9.32 22.65
N ASN A 93 32.59 -8.80 21.41
CA ASN A 93 32.17 -7.44 21.07
C ASN A 93 30.72 -7.35 20.56
N ASP A 94 30.01 -8.48 20.44
CA ASP A 94 28.59 -8.48 20.08
C ASP A 94 27.76 -8.08 21.31
N THR A 95 26.85 -7.14 21.13
CA THR A 95 25.96 -6.67 22.19
C THR A 95 24.93 -7.70 22.60
N GLY A 96 24.79 -8.82 21.86
CA GLY A 96 23.85 -9.90 22.18
C GLY A 96 22.38 -9.50 21.99
N VAL A 97 22.13 -8.44 21.22
CA VAL A 97 20.80 -7.88 20.99
C VAL A 97 20.60 -7.68 19.49
N ASP A 98 19.57 -8.33 18.94
CA ASP A 98 19.14 -8.17 17.56
C ASP A 98 17.94 -7.22 17.49
N ILE A 99 18.01 -6.25 16.58
CA ILE A 99 16.94 -5.28 16.34
C ILE A 99 16.40 -5.48 14.94
N TYR A 100 15.11 -5.79 14.84
CA TYR A 100 14.39 -6.02 13.60
C TYR A 100 13.43 -4.85 13.33
N PRO A 101 13.78 -3.89 12.45
CA PRO A 101 12.87 -2.81 12.05
C PRO A 101 11.80 -3.36 11.10
N LEU A 102 10.53 -3.06 11.39
CA LEU A 102 9.39 -3.46 10.57
C LEU A 102 9.03 -2.37 9.56
N THR A 103 8.69 -2.78 8.34
CA THR A 103 8.22 -1.89 7.27
C THR A 103 6.73 -1.62 7.46
N LYS A 104 6.34 -0.34 7.54
CA LYS A 104 4.96 0.08 7.83
C LYS A 104 4.41 0.92 6.69
N TYR A 105 3.26 0.49 6.17
CA TYR A 105 2.46 1.23 5.19
C TYR A 105 3.28 1.82 4.04
N THR A 106 4.14 1.00 3.44
CA THR A 106 5.01 1.41 2.33
C THR A 106 4.38 1.01 1.00
N ARG A 107 4.51 1.88 0.01
CA ARG A 107 4.01 1.67 -1.35
C ARG A 107 4.78 0.56 -2.08
N THR A 108 4.06 -0.25 -2.87
CA THR A 108 4.66 -1.15 -3.86
C THR A 108 4.61 -0.58 -5.27
N ASN A 109 5.32 -1.22 -6.20
CA ASN A 109 5.28 -0.87 -7.62
C ASN A 109 3.88 -0.99 -8.25
N GLN A 110 2.97 -1.78 -7.67
CA GLN A 110 1.59 -1.94 -8.12
C GLN A 110 0.60 -1.11 -7.28
N ASN A 111 1.09 -0.11 -6.56
CA ASN A 111 0.29 0.77 -5.69
C ASN A 111 -0.48 0.02 -4.60
N THR A 112 0.01 -1.15 -4.20
CA THR A 112 -0.49 -1.88 -3.03
C THR A 112 0.34 -1.51 -1.80
N CYS A 113 -0.07 -2.04 -0.64
CA CYS A 113 0.55 -1.74 0.64
C CYS A 113 1.42 -2.90 1.14
N VAL A 114 2.69 -2.59 1.46
CA VAL A 114 3.55 -3.44 2.29
C VAL A 114 3.42 -2.98 3.73
N ASN A 115 2.94 -3.86 4.59
CA ASN A 115 2.84 -3.61 6.02
C ASN A 115 3.17 -4.89 6.76
N GLN A 116 4.21 -4.82 7.58
CA GLN A 116 4.61 -5.91 8.44
C GLN A 116 4.01 -5.77 9.83
N ARG A 117 3.65 -6.91 10.43
CA ARG A 117 2.97 -6.98 11.73
C ARG A 117 3.72 -7.95 12.64
N PRO A 118 4.10 -7.53 13.85
CA PRO A 118 4.75 -8.44 14.79
C PRO A 118 3.78 -9.59 15.13
N LEU A 119 4.31 -10.80 15.16
CA LEU A 119 3.60 -12.01 15.58
C LEU A 119 3.88 -12.39 17.03
N VAL A 120 5.13 -12.16 17.46
CA VAL A 120 5.63 -12.49 18.79
C VAL A 120 5.22 -11.45 19.83
N GLN A 121 5.26 -11.84 21.10
CA GLN A 121 5.05 -11.00 22.27
C GLN A 121 6.34 -10.90 23.10
N SER A 122 6.45 -9.85 23.91
CA SER A 122 7.55 -9.72 24.88
C SER A 122 7.55 -10.92 25.84
N GLY A 123 8.69 -11.58 25.95
CA GLY A 123 8.89 -12.78 26.76
C GLY A 123 8.82 -14.10 25.97
N ASP A 124 8.44 -14.07 24.68
CA ASP A 124 8.44 -15.27 23.86
C ASP A 124 9.87 -15.77 23.60
N VAL A 125 10.05 -17.09 23.64
CA VAL A 125 11.30 -17.75 23.27
C VAL A 125 11.21 -18.16 21.82
N ILE A 126 12.18 -17.74 21.01
CA ILE A 126 12.23 -17.98 19.57
C ILE A 126 13.49 -18.76 19.21
N GLU A 127 13.39 -19.62 18.20
CA GLU A 127 14.53 -20.32 17.62
C GLU A 127 14.99 -19.63 16.33
N ARG A 128 16.22 -19.93 15.92
CA ARG A 128 16.74 -19.46 14.64
C ARG A 128 15.86 -19.96 13.49
N GLY A 129 15.40 -19.01 12.66
CA GLY A 129 14.53 -19.27 11.51
C GLY A 129 13.03 -19.17 11.80
N ASP A 130 12.63 -18.91 13.05
CA ASP A 130 11.22 -18.67 13.38
C ASP A 130 10.72 -17.34 12.79
N VAL A 131 9.45 -17.31 12.38
CA VAL A 131 8.82 -16.11 11.83
C VAL A 131 8.38 -15.20 12.98
N ILE A 132 9.00 -14.02 13.08
CA ILE A 132 8.76 -13.05 14.16
C ILE A 132 7.76 -11.96 13.76
N ALA A 133 7.63 -11.69 12.46
CA ALA A 133 6.64 -10.76 11.93
C ALA A 133 6.11 -11.22 10.58
N ASP A 134 4.80 -11.10 10.40
CA ASP A 134 4.14 -11.34 9.12
C ASP A 134 4.32 -10.16 8.18
N GLY A 135 4.41 -10.47 6.89
CA GLY A 135 4.40 -9.51 5.79
C GLY A 135 3.01 -9.27 5.19
N PRO A 136 2.97 -8.60 4.03
CA PRO A 136 1.75 -8.50 3.24
C PRO A 136 1.33 -9.89 2.75
N ALA A 137 0.03 -10.20 2.85
CA ALA A 137 -0.55 -11.47 2.41
C ALA A 137 0.09 -12.72 3.07
N THR A 138 0.47 -12.62 4.34
CA THR A 138 0.86 -13.77 5.17
C THR A 138 0.10 -13.77 6.49
N ASP A 139 -0.12 -14.95 7.05
CA ASP A 139 -0.77 -15.17 8.35
C ASP A 139 -0.04 -16.30 9.10
N LEU A 140 0.52 -15.98 10.27
CA LEU A 140 1.31 -16.89 11.11
C LEU A 140 2.47 -17.57 10.37
N GLY A 141 3.13 -16.83 9.47
CA GLY A 141 4.24 -17.34 8.67
C GLY A 141 3.83 -18.25 7.50
N GLU A 142 2.53 -18.34 7.18
CA GLU A 142 2.02 -19.01 5.99
C GLU A 142 1.53 -17.98 4.96
N LEU A 143 1.70 -18.29 3.68
CA LEU A 143 1.16 -17.48 2.59
C LEU A 143 -0.39 -17.48 2.63
N ALA A 144 -0.96 -16.28 2.71
CA ALA A 144 -2.39 -16.03 2.87
C ALA A 144 -2.84 -14.93 1.87
N LEU A 145 -3.00 -15.33 0.60
CA LEU A 145 -3.37 -14.43 -0.51
C LEU A 145 -4.80 -13.89 -0.44
N GLY A 146 -5.66 -14.44 0.42
CA GLY A 146 -7.09 -14.12 0.49
C GLY A 146 -7.72 -14.53 1.81
N GLN A 147 -9.03 -14.85 1.77
CA GLN A 147 -9.77 -15.36 2.92
C GLN A 147 -10.63 -16.56 2.58
N ASN A 148 -10.94 -17.36 3.60
CA ASN A 148 -11.85 -18.49 3.47
C ASN A 148 -13.31 -17.99 3.55
N LEU A 149 -14.15 -18.51 2.65
CA LEU A 149 -15.59 -18.20 2.60
C LEU A 149 -16.42 -19.49 2.68
N LEU A 150 -17.60 -19.38 3.27
CA LEU A 150 -18.62 -20.41 3.17
C LEU A 150 -19.33 -20.27 1.82
N ILE A 151 -19.16 -21.27 0.95
CA ILE A 151 -19.69 -21.26 -0.41
C ILE A 151 -20.79 -22.33 -0.52
N ALA A 152 -21.89 -21.98 -1.20
CA ALA A 152 -22.95 -22.91 -1.57
C ALA A 152 -23.06 -23.01 -3.09
N PHE A 153 -23.00 -24.23 -3.62
CA PHE A 153 -23.18 -24.49 -5.06
C PHE A 153 -24.67 -24.70 -5.36
N MET A 154 -25.37 -23.64 -5.76
CA MET A 154 -26.75 -23.70 -6.22
C MET A 154 -27.07 -22.55 -7.18
N PRO A 155 -27.97 -22.71 -8.16
CA PRO A 155 -28.48 -21.58 -8.92
C PRO A 155 -29.30 -20.66 -8.02
N TRP A 156 -29.06 -19.34 -8.10
CA TRP A 156 -29.76 -18.34 -7.29
C TRP A 156 -30.34 -17.23 -8.16
N HIS A 157 -31.60 -17.39 -8.57
CA HIS A 157 -32.36 -16.39 -9.33
C HIS A 157 -31.66 -15.78 -10.56
N GLY A 158 -30.68 -16.50 -11.15
CA GLY A 158 -29.88 -16.03 -12.27
C GLY A 158 -28.79 -15.00 -11.92
N TYR A 159 -28.60 -14.66 -10.63
CA TYR A 159 -27.51 -13.77 -10.21
C TYR A 159 -26.12 -14.41 -10.35
N ASN A 160 -26.05 -15.73 -10.34
CA ASN A 160 -24.85 -16.50 -10.62
C ASN A 160 -24.89 -17.12 -12.03
N PHE A 161 -25.40 -16.38 -13.01
CA PHE A 161 -25.37 -16.79 -14.42
C PHE A 161 -23.95 -16.71 -14.98
N GLU A 162 -23.59 -17.67 -15.84
CA GLU A 162 -22.22 -17.92 -16.32
C GLU A 162 -21.24 -18.05 -15.14
N ASP A 163 -20.25 -17.16 -15.06
CA ASP A 163 -19.22 -17.15 -14.02
C ASP A 163 -19.44 -16.01 -12.99
N SER A 164 -20.65 -15.44 -12.96
CA SER A 164 -20.99 -14.39 -12.00
C SER A 164 -21.04 -14.93 -10.58
N ILE A 165 -20.52 -14.16 -9.62
CA ILE A 165 -20.50 -14.52 -8.21
C ILE A 165 -21.50 -13.65 -7.44
N LEU A 166 -22.42 -14.30 -6.74
CA LEU A 166 -23.29 -13.62 -5.78
C LEU A 166 -22.62 -13.64 -4.40
N VAL A 167 -22.39 -12.45 -3.84
CA VAL A 167 -21.71 -12.28 -2.55
C VAL A 167 -22.70 -11.76 -1.51
N SER A 168 -22.60 -12.29 -0.29
CA SER A 168 -23.40 -11.78 0.84
C SER A 168 -22.89 -10.41 1.29
N GLU A 169 -23.82 -9.51 1.65
CA GLU A 169 -23.49 -8.21 2.25
C GLU A 169 -22.59 -8.34 3.50
N ARG A 170 -22.70 -9.46 4.21
CA ARG A 170 -21.86 -9.77 5.38
C ARG A 170 -20.36 -9.74 5.06
N VAL A 171 -19.96 -10.13 3.84
CA VAL A 171 -18.54 -10.10 3.41
C VAL A 171 -18.01 -8.66 3.37
N VAL A 172 -18.86 -7.70 2.99
CA VAL A 172 -18.53 -6.27 2.99
C VAL A 172 -18.52 -5.71 4.42
N GLN A 173 -19.52 -6.07 5.23
CA GLN A 173 -19.61 -5.61 6.63
C GLN A 173 -18.44 -6.10 7.51
N GLU A 174 -17.85 -7.25 7.18
CA GLU A 174 -16.68 -7.80 7.89
C GLU A 174 -15.33 -7.33 7.31
N ASP A 175 -15.33 -6.45 6.30
CA ASP A 175 -14.14 -5.96 5.60
C ASP A 175 -13.21 -7.07 5.08
N LYS A 176 -13.80 -8.19 4.63
CA LYS A 176 -13.05 -9.40 4.27
C LYS A 176 -12.07 -9.21 3.11
N PHE A 177 -12.47 -8.45 2.11
CA PHE A 177 -11.67 -8.18 0.90
C PHE A 177 -11.30 -6.71 0.73
N THR A 178 -11.33 -5.94 1.82
CA THR A 178 -10.86 -4.55 1.80
C THR A 178 -9.34 -4.55 1.64
N SER A 179 -8.81 -3.85 0.65
CA SER A 179 -7.37 -3.67 0.39
C SER A 179 -6.93 -2.24 0.66
N ILE A 180 -5.64 -2.05 0.94
CA ILE A 180 -5.03 -0.73 1.08
C ILE A 180 -4.23 -0.43 -0.18
N HIS A 181 -4.54 0.70 -0.82
CA HIS A 181 -3.81 1.22 -1.96
C HIS A 181 -3.07 2.50 -1.55
N ILE A 182 -1.83 2.62 -2.01
CA ILE A 182 -0.98 3.78 -1.75
C ILE A 182 -0.56 4.35 -3.10
N GLU A 183 -1.06 5.54 -3.40
CA GLU A 183 -0.76 6.28 -4.61
C GLU A 183 0.20 7.43 -4.27
N GLU A 184 1.23 7.58 -5.11
CA GLU A 184 2.17 8.70 -5.01
C GLU A 184 1.80 9.73 -6.07
N LEU A 185 1.62 10.97 -5.63
CA LEU A 185 1.30 12.09 -6.50
C LEU A 185 2.42 13.12 -6.39
N GLU A 186 3.06 13.40 -7.52
CA GLU A 186 4.20 14.32 -7.59
C GLU A 186 3.78 15.68 -8.13
N CYS A 187 4.29 16.74 -7.49
CA CYS A 187 4.21 18.11 -7.99
C CYS A 187 5.62 18.65 -8.20
N VAL A 188 5.92 19.13 -9.40
CA VAL A 188 7.21 19.74 -9.72
C VAL A 188 6.99 21.21 -10.05
N ALA A 189 7.67 22.09 -9.31
CA ALA A 189 7.83 23.49 -9.63
C ALA A 189 9.08 23.67 -10.50
N ARG A 190 8.95 24.39 -11.61
CA ARG A 190 10.03 24.59 -12.59
C ARG A 190 10.24 26.05 -12.91
N ASP A 191 11.46 26.39 -13.31
CA ASP A 191 11.74 27.68 -13.91
C ASP A 191 11.22 27.72 -15.35
N THR A 192 10.29 28.64 -15.61
CA THR A 192 9.80 28.92 -16.96
C THR A 192 10.43 30.20 -17.50
N LYS A 193 10.30 30.43 -18.81
CA LYS A 193 10.79 31.67 -19.44
C LYS A 193 10.09 32.93 -18.94
N LEU A 194 8.87 32.79 -18.40
CA LEU A 194 8.06 33.92 -17.91
C LEU A 194 8.30 34.19 -16.42
N GLY A 195 9.01 33.30 -15.73
CA GLY A 195 9.29 33.35 -14.31
C GLY A 195 9.30 31.95 -13.69
N SER A 196 9.74 31.86 -12.45
CA SER A 196 9.74 30.64 -11.67
C SER A 196 8.32 30.26 -11.23
N GLU A 197 7.96 28.99 -11.31
CA GLU A 197 6.76 28.49 -10.64
C GLU A 197 7.00 28.44 -9.13
N GLU A 198 6.01 28.86 -8.35
CA GLU A 198 6.11 28.91 -6.90
C GLU A 198 5.10 27.94 -6.28
N ILE A 199 5.52 27.28 -5.21
CA ILE A 199 4.64 26.51 -4.33
C ILE A 199 4.19 27.47 -3.22
N THR A 200 2.88 27.70 -3.15
CA THR A 200 2.30 28.69 -2.23
C THR A 200 0.84 28.38 -1.94
N SER A 201 0.37 28.78 -0.76
CA SER A 201 -1.04 28.72 -0.37
C SER A 201 -1.87 29.86 -1.01
N ASP A 202 -1.24 30.89 -1.57
CA ASP A 202 -1.92 32.01 -2.22
C ASP A 202 -2.31 31.66 -3.67
N ILE A 203 -3.42 30.94 -3.82
CA ILE A 203 -3.89 30.42 -5.11
C ILE A 203 -5.09 31.25 -5.61
N PRO A 204 -5.04 31.82 -6.83
CA PRO A 204 -6.12 32.64 -7.34
C PRO A 204 -7.38 31.83 -7.65
N ASN A 205 -8.56 32.41 -7.41
CA ASN A 205 -9.88 31.84 -7.74
C ASN A 205 -10.22 30.51 -7.04
N VAL A 206 -9.61 30.23 -5.88
CA VAL A 206 -9.91 29.06 -5.06
C VAL A 206 -10.74 29.46 -3.84
N SER A 207 -11.69 28.61 -3.43
CA SER A 207 -12.50 28.85 -2.24
C SER A 207 -11.68 28.61 -0.96
N GLU A 208 -11.92 29.41 0.09
CA GLU A 208 -11.25 29.24 1.40
C GLU A 208 -11.39 27.81 1.96
N GLY A 209 -12.53 27.15 1.68
CA GLY A 209 -12.77 25.77 2.11
C GLY A 209 -11.74 24.76 1.58
N LEU A 210 -11.21 24.97 0.38
CA LEU A 210 -10.16 24.13 -0.20
C LEU A 210 -8.77 24.48 0.31
N LEU A 211 -8.54 25.75 0.68
CA LEU A 211 -7.27 26.22 1.24
C LEU A 211 -7.07 25.77 2.69
N ASN A 212 -8.15 25.49 3.43
CA ASN A 212 -8.08 25.06 4.83
C ASN A 212 -7.28 23.77 5.08
N LYS A 213 -7.04 22.96 4.05
CA LYS A 213 -6.27 21.71 4.15
C LYS A 213 -4.77 21.90 3.90
N LEU A 214 -4.38 23.07 3.42
CA LEU A 214 -3.00 23.43 3.12
C LEU A 214 -2.36 24.12 4.32
N ASP A 215 -1.06 23.91 4.46
CA ASP A 215 -0.20 24.65 5.37
C ASP A 215 0.16 26.04 4.81
N GLU A 216 0.95 26.79 5.58
CA GLU A 216 1.44 28.12 5.19
C GLU A 216 2.33 28.08 3.93
N SER A 217 2.90 26.93 3.59
CA SER A 217 3.71 26.72 2.38
C SER A 217 2.86 26.32 1.17
N GLY A 218 1.57 26.03 1.35
CA GLY A 218 0.69 25.53 0.29
C GLY A 218 0.73 24.01 0.11
N ILE A 219 1.17 23.24 1.10
CA ILE A 219 1.23 21.78 1.06
C ILE A 219 0.19 21.20 2.02
N VAL A 220 -0.47 20.11 1.64
CA VAL A 220 -1.48 19.45 2.46
C VAL A 220 -0.89 18.86 3.75
N TYR A 221 -1.63 18.93 4.85
CA TYR A 221 -1.24 18.30 6.11
C TYR A 221 -1.26 16.76 6.01
N VAL A 222 -0.24 16.12 6.58
CA VAL A 222 -0.25 14.67 6.82
C VAL A 222 -1.39 14.32 7.78
N GLY A 223 -2.19 13.32 7.43
CA GLY A 223 -3.39 12.90 8.15
C GLY A 223 -4.68 13.58 7.65
N ALA A 224 -4.62 14.49 6.68
CA ALA A 224 -5.82 15.09 6.11
C ALA A 224 -6.59 14.09 5.23
N GLU A 225 -7.90 13.99 5.45
CA GLU A 225 -8.81 13.31 4.54
C GLU A 225 -9.09 14.19 3.33
N VAL A 226 -8.83 13.66 2.14
CA VAL A 226 -8.93 14.36 0.87
C VAL A 226 -9.89 13.64 -0.07
N LYS A 227 -10.61 14.43 -0.86
CA LYS A 227 -11.55 13.95 -1.88
C LYS A 227 -11.13 14.47 -3.24
N SER A 228 -11.58 13.78 -4.28
CA SER A 228 -11.47 14.20 -5.68
C SER A 228 -11.70 15.71 -5.85
N GLY A 229 -10.69 16.41 -6.38
CA GLY A 229 -10.72 17.86 -6.61
C GLY A 229 -10.10 18.72 -5.50
N ASP A 230 -9.83 18.17 -4.32
CA ASP A 230 -9.08 18.86 -3.27
C ASP A 230 -7.64 19.13 -3.73
N ILE A 231 -7.05 20.23 -3.23
CA ILE A 231 -5.69 20.63 -3.56
C ILE A 231 -4.72 19.94 -2.59
N LEU A 232 -3.71 19.26 -3.13
CA LEU A 232 -2.64 18.63 -2.35
C LEU A 232 -1.41 19.53 -2.25
N VAL A 233 -1.04 20.16 -3.36
CA VAL A 233 0.08 21.10 -3.42
C VAL A 233 -0.35 22.30 -4.25
N GLY A 234 -0.43 23.46 -3.60
CA GLY A 234 -0.68 24.74 -4.20
C GLY A 234 0.49 25.16 -5.07
N LYS A 235 0.25 25.30 -6.38
CA LYS A 235 1.27 25.72 -7.34
C LYS A 235 0.73 26.82 -8.23
N VAL A 236 1.51 27.88 -8.35
CA VAL A 236 1.20 29.01 -9.21
C VAL A 236 2.26 29.17 -10.29
N THR A 237 1.80 29.34 -11.53
CA THR A 237 2.68 29.61 -12.68
C THR A 237 2.49 31.05 -13.11
N PRO A 238 3.58 31.83 -13.30
CA PRO A 238 3.48 33.19 -13.84
C PRO A 238 2.90 33.15 -15.26
N LYS A 239 1.88 33.97 -15.49
CA LYS A 239 1.18 34.09 -16.77
C LYS A 239 1.67 35.35 -17.48
N GLY A 240 1.96 35.25 -18.77
CA GLY A 240 2.20 36.43 -19.59
C GLY A 240 0.93 37.26 -19.77
N GLU A 241 1.06 38.55 -20.08
CA GLU A 241 -0.08 39.42 -20.37
C GLU A 241 -0.91 38.87 -21.53
N SER A 242 -2.14 38.42 -21.21
CA SER A 242 -3.14 38.06 -22.21
C SER A 242 -3.96 39.28 -22.59
N GLN A 243 -4.08 39.59 -23.88
CA GLN A 243 -5.03 40.60 -24.35
C GLN A 243 -6.46 40.12 -24.07
N LEU A 244 -7.09 40.71 -23.05
CA LEU A 244 -8.49 40.48 -22.69
C LEU A 244 -9.41 41.03 -23.78
N THR A 245 -10.53 40.34 -24.04
CA THR A 245 -11.54 40.84 -24.97
C THR A 245 -12.26 42.07 -24.41
N PRO A 246 -12.92 42.91 -25.23
CA PRO A 246 -13.68 44.05 -24.74
C PRO A 246 -14.71 43.69 -23.67
N GLU A 247 -15.33 42.51 -23.77
CA GLU A 247 -16.31 41.98 -22.81
C GLU A 247 -15.67 41.66 -21.45
N GLU A 248 -14.51 40.99 -21.45
CA GLU A 248 -13.75 40.69 -20.23
C GLU A 248 -13.23 41.96 -19.57
N LYS A 249 -12.78 42.94 -20.36
CA LYS A 249 -12.37 44.26 -19.86
C LYS A 249 -13.53 45.00 -19.20
N LEU A 250 -14.73 44.94 -19.78
CA LEU A 250 -15.92 45.55 -19.20
C LEU A 250 -16.32 44.86 -17.88
N LEU A 251 -16.36 43.53 -17.87
CA LEU A 251 -16.63 42.73 -16.67
C LEU A 251 -15.67 43.09 -15.53
N ARG A 252 -14.37 43.14 -15.84
CA ARG A 252 -13.33 43.49 -14.88
C ARG A 252 -13.46 44.92 -14.36
N ALA A 253 -13.86 45.87 -15.20
CA ALA A 253 -14.11 47.26 -14.79
C ALA A 253 -15.34 47.39 -13.88
N ILE A 254 -16.35 46.53 -14.07
CA ILE A 254 -17.57 46.51 -13.23
C ILE A 254 -17.29 45.88 -11.86
N PHE A 255 -16.61 44.74 -11.82
CA PHE A 255 -16.36 43.99 -10.57
C PHE A 255 -15.08 44.40 -9.84
N GLY A 256 -14.22 45.20 -10.46
CA GLY A 256 -12.97 45.65 -9.86
C GLY A 256 -11.97 44.53 -9.59
N GLU A 257 -12.15 43.35 -10.20
CA GLU A 257 -11.24 42.22 -10.05
C GLU A 257 -9.85 42.58 -10.59
N LYS A 258 -8.83 42.46 -9.75
CA LYS A 258 -7.44 42.54 -10.20
C LYS A 258 -7.18 41.29 -11.05
N ALA A 259 -6.54 41.45 -12.21
CA ALA A 259 -6.00 40.30 -12.91
C ALA A 259 -4.96 39.69 -12.00
N SER A 260 -5.13 38.41 -11.72
CA SER A 260 -4.05 37.60 -11.22
C SER A 260 -3.07 37.41 -12.37
N ASP A 261 -1.85 37.91 -12.20
CA ASP A 261 -0.73 37.67 -13.12
C ASP A 261 -0.22 36.23 -12.99
N VAL A 262 -0.78 35.44 -12.08
CA VAL A 262 -0.48 34.03 -11.88
C VAL A 262 -1.68 33.14 -12.21
N LYS A 263 -1.39 31.94 -12.70
CA LYS A 263 -2.37 30.88 -13.01
C LYS A 263 -2.23 29.73 -12.02
N ASP A 264 -3.36 29.21 -11.54
CA ASP A 264 -3.41 27.97 -10.77
C ASP A 264 -2.96 26.77 -11.64
N THR A 265 -1.87 26.12 -11.22
CA THR A 265 -1.35 24.86 -11.76
C THR A 265 -1.12 23.84 -10.64
N SER A 266 -1.88 23.98 -9.55
CA SER A 266 -1.80 23.15 -8.34
C SER A 266 -2.07 21.69 -8.62
N LEU A 267 -1.43 20.83 -7.84
CA LEU A 267 -1.71 19.40 -7.81
C LEU A 267 -3.03 19.16 -7.07
N LYS A 268 -3.99 18.52 -7.73
CA LYS A 268 -5.30 18.17 -7.17
C LYS A 268 -5.46 16.66 -7.14
N VAL A 269 -6.27 16.18 -6.19
CA VAL A 269 -6.64 14.77 -6.10
C VAL A 269 -7.35 14.34 -7.39
N PRO A 270 -6.91 13.26 -8.06
CA PRO A 270 -7.55 12.74 -9.27
C PRO A 270 -9.04 12.42 -9.09
N SER A 271 -9.78 12.51 -10.19
CA SER A 271 -11.22 12.21 -10.20
C SER A 271 -11.50 10.78 -9.78
N GLY A 272 -12.43 10.59 -8.83
CA GLY A 272 -12.83 9.27 -8.34
C GLY A 272 -11.87 8.64 -7.32
N MET A 273 -10.89 9.40 -6.83
CA MET A 273 -10.04 8.99 -5.72
C MET A 273 -10.41 9.76 -4.45
N ASP A 274 -10.43 9.06 -3.32
CA ASP A 274 -10.54 9.60 -1.98
C ASP A 274 -9.65 8.80 -1.04
N GLY A 275 -9.17 9.44 0.02
CA GLY A 275 -8.22 8.81 0.92
C GLY A 275 -7.65 9.76 1.95
N THR A 276 -6.62 9.30 2.65
CA THR A 276 -5.90 10.08 3.66
C THR A 276 -4.47 10.28 3.21
N VAL A 277 -3.94 11.49 3.34
CA VAL A 277 -2.53 11.78 3.10
C VAL A 277 -1.70 11.13 4.21
N ILE A 278 -0.87 10.16 3.86
CA ILE A 278 -0.06 9.42 4.85
C ILE A 278 1.35 9.98 5.02
N ASP A 279 1.89 10.61 3.99
CA ASP A 279 3.27 11.12 3.97
C ASP A 279 3.42 12.24 2.93
N VAL A 280 4.39 13.12 3.16
CA VAL A 280 4.73 14.24 2.28
C VAL A 280 6.24 14.40 2.30
N GLU A 281 6.86 14.26 1.13
CA GLU A 281 8.29 14.52 0.94
C GLU A 281 8.51 15.77 0.08
N SER A 282 9.40 16.66 0.55
CA SER A 282 9.82 17.84 -0.20
C SER A 282 11.29 17.71 -0.61
N LEU A 283 11.55 17.65 -1.91
CA LEU A 283 12.90 17.64 -2.46
C LEU A 283 13.26 19.04 -2.95
N LEU A 284 14.15 19.71 -2.22
CA LEU A 284 14.70 21.01 -2.61
C LEU A 284 16.01 20.78 -3.36
N GLU A 285 16.16 21.41 -4.52
CA GLU A 285 17.43 21.42 -5.23
C GLU A 285 18.48 22.14 -4.36
N LYS A 286 19.55 21.43 -4.00
CA LYS A 286 20.68 22.05 -3.28
C LYS A 286 21.39 23.00 -4.23
N VAL A 287 21.20 24.29 -4.01
CA VAL A 287 21.95 25.39 -4.62
C VAL A 287 23.41 25.35 -4.18
#